data_AF-A0AA36N6X8-F1
#
_entry.id   AF-A0AA36N6X8-F1
#
_cell.length_a   1.000
_cell.length_b   1.000
_cell.length_c   1.000
_cell.angle_alpha   90.00
_cell.angle_beta   90.00
_cell.angle_gamma   90.00
#
_symmetry.space_group_name_H-M   'P 1'
#
loop_
_entity.id
_entity.type
_entity.pdbx_description
1 polymer ?
#
loop_
_entity_poly.entity_id
_entity_poly.type
_entity_poly.pdbx_seq_one_letter_code
_entity_poly.pdbx_strand_id
1 'polypeptide(L)'
;MALTADALEAISSMVEQASEGRMVQTMGALFTYLEDKQLMRRQRVSPRFVHCHPANRDGYGLNAMDCHSLLRDISACGWNWAQVDAVACEVPGSGPAHDSVLEFNVAQQLGSGGLLPTVEPHTIKLASLSCSHTNMALRLILAEMAHESDSLCLNGRLNLERVRQHDAQLYEASQSGLQWRVICADVMQAVPKLASLVQAARARAPAGPPHFEHVAGSVGW
;
A
#
# COMPACT_ATOMS: atom_id res chain seq x y z
N MET A 1 5.37 -6.43 -20.95
CA MET A 1 5.60 -5.75 -22.25
C MET A 1 6.65 -4.69 -22.02
N ALA A 2 7.54 -4.41 -22.98
CA ALA A 2 8.60 -3.40 -22.81
C ALA A 2 8.02 -1.98 -22.94
N LEU A 3 8.57 -1.02 -22.18
CA LEU A 3 8.23 0.39 -22.29
C LEU A 3 8.70 0.95 -23.64
N THR A 4 7.75 1.31 -24.51
CA THR A 4 8.03 1.94 -25.82
C THR A 4 8.24 3.44 -25.69
N ALA A 5 8.95 4.07 -26.66
CA ALA A 5 9.13 5.52 -26.71
C ALA A 5 7.79 6.29 -26.70
N ASP A 6 6.83 5.91 -27.53
CA ASP A 6 5.51 6.56 -27.58
C ASP A 6 4.77 6.47 -26.23
N ALA A 7 4.89 5.32 -25.55
CA ALA A 7 4.30 5.16 -24.23
C ALA A 7 4.99 6.04 -23.17
N LEU A 8 6.31 6.17 -23.23
CA LEU A 8 7.07 7.04 -22.34
C LEU A 8 6.70 8.52 -22.55
N GLU A 9 6.57 8.96 -23.81
CA GLU A 9 6.15 10.32 -24.12
C GLU A 9 4.74 10.62 -23.57
N ALA A 10 3.79 9.71 -23.79
CA ALA A 10 2.43 9.84 -23.27
C ALA A 10 2.41 9.90 -21.73
N ILE A 11 3.14 8.99 -21.05
CA ILE A 11 3.21 8.96 -19.57
C ILE A 11 3.82 10.26 -19.05
N SER A 12 4.91 10.73 -19.67
CA SER A 12 5.60 11.97 -19.27
C SER A 12 4.67 13.18 -19.41
N SER A 13 3.94 13.28 -20.53
CA SER A 13 2.95 14.35 -20.73
C SER A 13 1.84 14.32 -19.68
N MET A 14 1.30 13.14 -19.34
CA MET A 14 0.28 13.01 -18.29
C MET A 14 0.82 13.40 -16.90
N VAL A 15 2.09 13.05 -16.61
CA VAL A 15 2.78 13.40 -15.36
C VAL A 15 3.02 14.90 -15.24
N GLU A 16 3.37 15.57 -16.34
CA GLU A 16 3.49 17.03 -16.40
C GLU A 16 2.13 17.69 -16.17
N GLN A 17 1.09 17.26 -16.89
CA GLN A 17 -0.27 17.77 -16.70
C GLN A 17 -0.78 17.60 -15.26
N ALA A 18 -0.49 16.45 -14.62
CA ALA A 18 -0.86 16.22 -13.22
C ALA A 18 -0.16 17.17 -12.25
N SER A 19 1.04 17.64 -12.60
CA SER A 19 1.82 18.60 -11.83
C SER A 19 1.29 20.03 -11.97
N GLU A 20 0.67 20.36 -13.12
CA GLU A 20 0.10 21.68 -13.43
C GLU A 20 -1.33 21.88 -12.89
N GLY A 21 -2.06 20.80 -12.60
CA GLY A 21 -3.41 20.86 -12.00
C GLY A 21 -4.23 19.59 -12.21
N ARG A 22 -5.39 19.48 -11.53
CA ARG A 22 -6.32 18.32 -11.65
C ARG A 22 -5.68 16.93 -11.39
N MET A 23 -4.66 16.91 -10.52
CA MET A 23 -3.84 15.74 -10.17
C MET A 23 -4.64 14.43 -9.98
N VAL A 24 -5.75 14.43 -9.24
CA VAL A 24 -6.55 13.22 -8.99
C VAL A 24 -7.16 12.66 -10.26
N GLN A 25 -7.74 13.51 -11.11
CA GLN A 25 -8.34 13.10 -12.39
C GLN A 25 -7.27 12.56 -13.34
N THR A 26 -6.16 13.29 -13.46
CA THR A 26 -5.05 12.90 -14.34
C THR A 26 -4.43 11.58 -13.89
N MET A 27 -4.32 11.33 -12.57
CA MET A 27 -3.82 10.07 -12.06
C MET A 27 -4.76 8.89 -12.34
N GLY A 28 -6.08 9.10 -12.28
CA GLY A 28 -7.05 8.09 -12.70
C GLY A 28 -6.84 7.69 -14.16
N ALA A 29 -6.76 8.68 -15.06
CA ALA A 29 -6.51 8.44 -16.48
C ALA A 29 -5.15 7.76 -16.73
N LEU A 30 -4.10 8.15 -15.99
CA LEU A 30 -2.78 7.55 -16.10
C LEU A 30 -2.80 6.07 -15.70
N PHE A 31 -3.52 5.71 -14.62
CA PHE A 31 -3.65 4.30 -14.25
C PHE A 31 -4.40 3.48 -15.30
N THR A 32 -5.48 4.01 -15.88
CA THR A 32 -6.15 3.36 -17.01
C THR A 32 -5.20 3.15 -18.18
N TYR A 33 -4.44 4.19 -18.56
CA TYR A 33 -3.45 4.08 -19.63
C TYR A 33 -2.38 3.03 -19.36
N LEU A 34 -1.84 2.98 -18.14
CA LEU A 34 -0.83 1.99 -17.75
C LEU A 34 -1.39 0.56 -17.76
N GLU A 35 -2.64 0.35 -17.31
CA GLU A 35 -3.31 -0.95 -17.37
C GLU A 35 -3.52 -1.40 -18.83
N ASP A 36 -4.00 -0.50 -19.70
CA ASP A 36 -4.22 -0.77 -21.13
C ASP A 36 -2.92 -1.13 -21.87
N LYS A 37 -1.81 -0.47 -21.52
CA LYS A 37 -0.47 -0.75 -22.07
C LYS A 37 0.24 -1.92 -21.39
N GLN A 38 -0.38 -2.60 -20.43
CA GLN A 38 0.23 -3.69 -19.67
C GLN A 38 1.53 -3.26 -18.95
N LEU A 39 1.59 -1.98 -18.55
CA LEU A 39 2.64 -1.35 -17.75
C LEU A 39 2.23 -1.22 -16.27
N MET A 40 0.96 -1.49 -15.97
CA MET A 40 0.43 -1.70 -14.63
C MET A 40 -0.36 -3.01 -14.60
N ARG A 41 -0.17 -3.80 -13.56
CA ARG A 41 -0.89 -5.07 -13.36
C ARG A 41 -1.56 -5.14 -12.00
N ARG A 42 -2.64 -5.92 -11.91
CA ARG A 42 -3.27 -6.24 -10.63
C ARG A 42 -2.78 -7.59 -10.12
N GLN A 43 -2.33 -7.64 -8.88
CA GLN A 43 -1.94 -8.89 -8.24
C GLN A 43 -2.20 -8.84 -6.74
N ARG A 44 -2.61 -9.98 -6.16
CA ARG A 44 -2.65 -10.15 -4.71
C ARG A 44 -1.27 -10.59 -4.23
N VAL A 45 -0.73 -9.88 -3.24
CA VAL A 45 0.67 -10.08 -2.80
C VAL A 45 0.73 -10.08 -1.28
N SER A 46 1.36 -11.13 -0.72
CA SER A 46 1.59 -11.24 0.71
C SER A 46 2.24 -9.97 1.27
N PRO A 47 1.83 -9.48 2.46
CA PRO A 47 2.35 -8.24 3.02
C PRO A 47 3.88 -8.24 3.17
N ARG A 48 4.49 -9.42 3.35
CA ARG A 48 5.95 -9.60 3.50
C ARG A 48 6.74 -9.12 2.28
N PHE A 49 6.15 -9.17 1.08
CA PHE A 49 6.84 -8.83 -0.16
C PHE A 49 6.70 -7.36 -0.59
N VAL A 50 5.94 -6.57 0.18
CA VAL A 50 5.70 -5.16 -0.11
C VAL A 50 6.31 -4.30 1.00
N HIS A 51 7.24 -3.44 0.60
CA HIS A 51 8.00 -2.54 1.48
C HIS A 51 7.67 -1.09 1.20
N CYS A 52 8.07 -0.17 2.07
CA CYS A 52 7.76 1.24 1.88
C CYS A 52 8.66 1.84 0.77
N HIS A 53 8.08 2.53 -0.21
CA HIS A 53 8.91 3.23 -1.21
C HIS A 53 9.65 4.41 -0.55
N PRO A 54 10.92 4.69 -0.87
CA PRO A 54 11.67 5.80 -0.25
C PRO A 54 11.02 7.17 -0.42
N ALA A 55 10.34 7.40 -1.55
CA ALA A 55 9.58 8.64 -1.75
C ALA A 55 8.30 8.74 -0.91
N ASN A 56 7.97 7.75 -0.07
CA ASN A 56 6.74 7.73 0.73
C ASN A 56 6.67 8.91 1.69
N ARG A 57 5.55 9.65 1.67
CA ARG A 57 5.31 10.84 2.50
C ARG A 57 6.52 11.78 2.45
N ASP A 58 6.89 12.22 1.25
CA ASP A 58 8.01 13.15 1.03
C ASP A 58 9.36 12.68 1.62
N GLY A 59 9.56 11.36 1.74
CA GLY A 59 10.78 10.77 2.29
C GLY A 59 10.70 10.35 3.76
N TYR A 60 9.61 10.67 4.47
CA TYR A 60 9.48 10.29 5.88
C TYR A 60 9.19 8.80 6.08
N GLY A 61 8.49 8.17 5.12
CA GLY A 61 8.08 6.78 5.23
C GLY A 61 7.02 6.52 6.30
N LEU A 62 7.17 5.39 6.98
CA LEU A 62 6.24 4.89 7.97
C LEU A 62 6.46 5.58 9.31
N ASN A 63 5.34 5.83 9.99
CA ASN A 63 5.37 6.08 11.42
C ASN A 63 4.96 4.78 12.12
N ALA A 64 5.87 4.22 12.92
CA ALA A 64 5.65 2.94 13.56
C ALA A 64 4.44 2.97 14.51
N MET A 65 4.30 4.01 15.33
CA MET A 65 3.16 4.17 16.24
C MET A 65 1.84 4.32 15.49
N ASP A 66 1.84 5.00 14.34
CA ASP A 66 0.64 5.13 13.50
C ASP A 66 0.25 3.78 12.89
N CYS A 67 1.21 2.88 12.60
CA CYS A 67 0.90 1.54 12.10
C CYS A 67 0.19 0.68 13.16
N HIS A 68 0.66 0.73 14.41
CA HIS A 68 0.00 0.05 15.54
C HIS A 68 -1.37 0.69 15.84
N SER A 69 -1.45 2.02 15.84
CA SER A 69 -2.71 2.74 16.05
C SER A 69 -3.74 2.41 14.98
N LEU A 70 -3.32 2.36 13.71
CA LEU A 70 -4.19 1.95 12.62
C LEU A 70 -4.68 0.51 12.79
N LEU A 71 -3.82 -0.42 13.23
CA LEU A 71 -4.23 -1.80 13.49
C LEU A 71 -5.28 -1.87 14.60
N ARG A 72 -5.10 -1.10 15.68
CA ARG A 72 -6.11 -0.98 16.74
C ARG A 72 -7.43 -0.45 16.18
N ASP A 73 -7.41 0.61 15.39
CA ASP A 73 -8.62 1.23 14.83
C ASP A 73 -9.35 0.27 13.88
N ILE A 74 -8.61 -0.46 13.04
CA ILE A 74 -9.19 -1.52 12.19
C ILE A 74 -9.80 -2.62 13.05
N SER A 75 -9.12 -3.04 14.12
CA SER A 75 -9.66 -4.06 15.03
C SER A 75 -10.95 -3.61 15.72
N ALA A 76 -11.08 -2.32 16.03
CA ALA A 76 -12.27 -1.78 16.67
C ALA A 76 -13.46 -1.62 15.69
N CYS A 77 -13.18 -1.26 14.44
CA CYS A 77 -14.20 -0.98 13.43
C CYS A 77 -14.55 -2.19 12.55
N GLY A 78 -13.67 -3.18 12.47
CA GLY A 78 -13.71 -4.26 11.49
C GLY A 78 -13.01 -3.89 10.18
N TRP A 79 -12.41 -4.90 9.55
CA TRP A 79 -11.79 -4.79 8.24
C TRP A 79 -12.83 -4.57 7.15
N ASN A 80 -12.50 -3.72 6.18
CA ASN A 80 -13.32 -3.48 5.01
C ASN A 80 -12.46 -3.41 3.74
N TRP A 81 -12.60 -4.43 2.88
CA TRP A 81 -11.91 -4.49 1.60
C TRP A 81 -12.20 -3.29 0.68
N ALA A 82 -13.38 -2.67 0.78
CA ALA A 82 -13.75 -1.51 -0.04
C ALA A 82 -12.94 -0.25 0.30
N GLN A 83 -12.31 -0.19 1.48
CA GLN A 83 -11.45 0.94 1.86
C GLN A 83 -9.99 0.77 1.40
N VAL A 84 -9.65 -0.36 0.78
CA VAL A 84 -8.28 -0.62 0.32
C VAL A 84 -8.16 -0.28 -1.16
N ASP A 85 -7.38 0.76 -1.46
CA ASP A 85 -6.94 1.04 -2.83
C ASP A 85 -5.40 1.14 -2.91
N ALA A 86 -4.78 -0.03 -3.00
CA ALA A 86 -3.34 -0.21 -2.85
C ALA A 86 -2.59 -0.10 -4.19
N VAL A 87 -1.58 0.77 -4.22
CA VAL A 87 -0.70 1.00 -5.37
C VAL A 87 0.75 0.79 -4.94
N ALA A 88 1.50 0.07 -5.76
CA ALA A 88 2.91 -0.18 -5.57
C ALA A 88 3.65 -0.11 -6.91
N CYS A 89 4.97 -0.15 -6.86
CA CYS A 89 5.80 -0.40 -8.03
C CYS A 89 6.69 -1.63 -7.82
N GLU A 90 7.13 -2.21 -8.93
CA GLU A 90 8.13 -3.28 -8.92
C GLU A 90 9.49 -2.74 -8.50
N VAL A 91 10.18 -3.49 -7.65
CA VAL A 91 11.57 -3.23 -7.30
C VAL A 91 12.45 -4.19 -8.10
N PRO A 92 13.48 -3.70 -8.82
CA PRO A 92 14.45 -4.56 -9.48
C PRO A 92 15.08 -5.56 -8.49
N GLY A 93 15.53 -6.71 -8.97
CA GLY A 93 16.13 -7.73 -8.10
C GLY A 93 17.49 -7.35 -7.50
N SER A 94 18.14 -6.31 -8.03
CA SER A 94 19.45 -5.82 -7.62
C SER A 94 19.72 -4.43 -8.18
N GLY A 95 20.75 -3.75 -7.65
CA GLY A 95 21.25 -2.47 -8.15
C GLY A 95 20.67 -1.27 -7.40
N PRO A 96 21.03 -0.03 -7.81
CA PRO A 96 20.80 1.17 -6.99
C PRO A 96 19.33 1.39 -6.58
N ALA A 97 18.38 1.07 -7.47
CA ALA A 97 16.96 1.19 -7.15
C ALA A 97 16.49 0.17 -6.10
N HIS A 98 17.02 -1.06 -6.15
CA HIS A 98 16.77 -2.07 -5.12
C HIS A 98 17.38 -1.66 -3.78
N ASP A 99 18.65 -1.26 -3.81
CA ASP A 99 19.42 -0.94 -2.62
C ASP A 99 18.82 0.26 -1.89
N SER A 100 18.37 1.27 -2.64
CA SER A 100 17.64 2.42 -2.07
C SER A 100 16.38 2.01 -1.29
N VAL A 101 15.57 1.08 -1.82
CA VAL A 101 14.38 0.59 -1.11
C VAL A 101 14.77 -0.23 0.11
N LEU A 102 15.77 -1.09 -0.01
CA LEU A 102 16.26 -1.93 1.09
C LEU A 102 16.80 -1.06 2.24
N GLU A 103 17.74 -0.18 1.94
CA GLU A 103 18.39 0.71 2.91
C GLU A 103 17.36 1.58 3.63
N PHE A 104 16.40 2.14 2.89
CA PHE A 104 15.33 2.95 3.46
C PHE A 104 14.50 2.16 4.48
N ASN A 105 14.05 0.95 4.13
CA ASN A 105 13.23 0.13 5.03
C ASN A 105 14.02 -0.41 6.23
N VAL A 106 15.29 -0.75 6.04
CA VAL A 106 16.18 -1.14 7.14
C VAL A 106 16.40 0.03 8.10
N ALA A 107 16.64 1.25 7.59
CA ALA A 107 16.78 2.44 8.43
C ALA A 107 15.50 2.71 9.24
N GLN A 108 14.33 2.58 8.62
CA GLN A 108 13.03 2.73 9.30
C GLN A 108 12.84 1.67 10.39
N GLN A 109 13.19 0.41 10.10
CA GLN A 109 13.13 -0.68 11.07
C GLN A 109 14.05 -0.41 12.27
N LEU A 110 15.32 -0.06 12.03
CA LEU A 110 16.29 0.24 13.09
C LEU A 110 15.86 1.47 13.92
N GLY A 111 15.35 2.52 13.26
CA GLY A 111 14.85 3.73 13.89
C GLY A 111 13.53 3.55 14.65
N SER A 112 12.81 2.44 14.46
CA SER A 112 11.50 2.21 15.08
C SER A 112 11.56 1.79 16.56
N GLY A 113 12.74 1.52 17.12
CA GLY A 113 12.87 1.03 18.49
C GLY A 113 12.25 -0.35 18.71
N GLY A 114 12.17 -1.18 17.67
CA GLY A 114 11.57 -2.53 17.74
C GLY A 114 10.06 -2.56 17.49
N LEU A 115 9.45 -1.45 17.04
CA LEU A 115 8.02 -1.38 16.72
C LEU A 115 7.69 -1.87 15.31
N LEU A 116 8.68 -1.96 14.41
CA LEU A 116 8.53 -2.51 13.06
C LEU A 116 9.21 -3.89 12.95
N PRO A 117 8.67 -4.81 12.15
CA PRO A 117 9.26 -6.13 11.95
C PRO A 117 10.51 -6.05 11.09
N THR A 118 11.43 -6.99 11.28
CA THR A 118 12.68 -7.09 10.51
C THR A 118 12.42 -7.13 9.01
N VAL A 119 13.29 -6.48 8.24
CA VAL A 119 13.33 -6.62 6.78
C VAL A 119 14.06 -7.92 6.43
N GLU A 120 13.29 -8.93 6.00
CA GLU A 120 13.85 -10.23 5.68
C GLU A 120 14.57 -10.24 4.33
N PRO A 121 15.66 -11.03 4.18
CA PRO A 121 16.35 -11.21 2.91
C PRO A 121 15.38 -11.64 1.78
N HIS A 122 15.64 -11.15 0.57
CA HIS A 122 14.89 -11.49 -0.64
C HIS A 122 13.39 -11.12 -0.65
N THR A 123 12.91 -10.37 0.34
CA THR A 123 11.50 -9.95 0.41
C THR A 123 11.21 -8.61 -0.27
N ILE A 124 12.23 -7.83 -0.64
CA ILE A 124 12.05 -6.58 -1.39
C ILE A 124 11.63 -6.91 -2.84
N LYS A 125 10.33 -7.07 -3.09
CA LYS A 125 9.77 -7.31 -4.43
C LYS A 125 9.01 -6.10 -4.95
N LEU A 126 8.21 -5.49 -4.08
CA LEU A 126 7.41 -4.31 -4.39
C LEU A 126 7.67 -3.20 -3.39
N ALA A 127 7.49 -1.96 -3.84
CA ALA A 127 7.53 -0.77 -3.00
C ALA A 127 6.18 -0.04 -3.04
N SER A 128 5.52 0.12 -1.89
CA SER A 128 4.19 0.72 -1.76
C SER A 128 4.23 2.23 -2.00
N LEU A 129 3.30 2.71 -2.81
CA LEU A 129 3.03 4.12 -3.09
C LEU A 129 1.71 4.59 -2.42
N SER A 130 0.83 3.66 -2.04
CA SER A 130 -0.32 3.92 -1.16
C SER A 130 -0.52 2.73 -0.22
N CYS A 131 -1.37 2.89 0.80
CA CYS A 131 -1.69 1.83 1.78
C CYS A 131 -0.45 1.27 2.51
N SER A 132 0.62 2.05 2.64
CA SER A 132 1.89 1.63 3.28
C SER A 132 1.68 1.22 4.73
N HIS A 133 0.98 2.05 5.52
CA HIS A 133 0.64 1.74 6.92
C HIS A 133 -0.31 0.56 7.03
N THR A 134 -1.31 0.45 6.16
CA THR A 134 -2.22 -0.70 6.12
C THR A 134 -1.44 -1.99 5.87
N ASN A 135 -0.57 -2.01 4.87
CA ASN A 135 0.27 -3.18 4.60
C ASN A 135 1.22 -3.47 5.77
N MET A 136 1.77 -2.43 6.40
CA MET A 136 2.61 -2.62 7.59
C MET A 136 1.83 -3.19 8.77
N ALA A 137 0.60 -2.74 9.03
CA ALA A 137 -0.28 -3.31 10.05
C ALA A 137 -0.49 -4.82 9.85
N LEU A 138 -0.71 -5.25 8.61
CA LEU A 138 -0.79 -6.68 8.28
C LEU A 138 0.54 -7.41 8.53
N ARG A 139 1.69 -6.77 8.23
CA ARG A 139 3.01 -7.32 8.56
C ARG A 139 3.26 -7.42 10.06
N LEU A 140 2.75 -6.49 10.87
CA LEU A 140 2.83 -6.57 12.34
C LEU A 140 2.19 -7.86 12.85
N ILE A 141 1.01 -8.21 12.31
CA ILE A 141 0.30 -9.46 12.63
C ILE A 141 1.15 -10.67 12.23
N LEU A 142 1.65 -10.70 11.00
CA LEU A 142 2.45 -11.84 10.50
C LEU A 142 3.78 -12.05 11.24
N ALA A 143 4.35 -10.98 11.81
CA ALA A 143 5.57 -11.02 12.60
C ALA A 143 5.31 -11.19 14.10
N GLU A 144 4.05 -11.39 14.50
CA GLU A 144 3.62 -11.56 15.90
C GLU A 144 4.12 -10.43 16.80
N MET A 145 4.13 -9.20 16.30
CA MET A 145 4.69 -8.07 17.04
C MET A 145 3.96 -7.84 18.36
N ALA A 146 4.68 -7.30 19.36
CA ALA A 146 4.05 -6.87 20.60
C ALA A 146 3.01 -5.78 20.29
N HIS A 147 1.82 -5.89 20.88
CA HIS A 147 0.72 -4.97 20.63
C HIS A 147 -0.23 -4.94 21.84
N GLU A 148 -0.88 -3.80 22.07
CA GLU A 148 -1.75 -3.55 23.23
C GLU A 148 -3.19 -4.10 23.09
N SER A 149 -3.51 -4.79 21.99
CA SER A 149 -4.90 -5.18 21.71
C SER A 149 -5.17 -6.59 22.25
N ASP A 150 -5.87 -6.68 23.38
CA ASP A 150 -6.20 -7.96 24.02
C ASP A 150 -7.00 -8.90 23.10
N SER A 151 -7.83 -8.35 22.21
CA SER A 151 -8.62 -9.16 21.27
C SER A 151 -7.80 -9.78 20.16
N LEU A 152 -6.68 -9.15 19.78
CA LEU A 152 -5.77 -9.64 18.74
C LEU A 152 -4.55 -10.38 19.29
N CYS A 153 -4.25 -10.22 20.58
CA CYS A 153 -3.02 -10.72 21.19
C CYS A 153 -3.20 -12.03 21.96
N LEU A 154 -2.13 -12.81 22.00
CA LEU A 154 -1.92 -13.89 22.95
C LEU A 154 -0.59 -13.63 23.66
N ASN A 155 -0.61 -13.53 25.00
CA ASN A 155 0.58 -13.19 25.80
C ASN A 155 1.27 -11.88 25.36
N GLY A 156 0.48 -10.85 25.05
CA GLY A 156 0.97 -9.52 24.66
C GLY A 156 1.55 -9.42 23.24
N ARG A 157 1.43 -10.48 22.43
CA ARG A 157 1.88 -10.51 21.03
C ARG A 157 0.73 -10.81 20.09
N LEU A 158 0.72 -10.16 18.93
CA LEU A 158 -0.27 -10.41 17.88
C LEU A 158 -0.28 -11.90 17.52
N ASN A 159 -1.48 -12.45 17.39
CA ASN A 159 -1.64 -13.88 17.14
C ASN A 159 -2.68 -14.10 16.03
N LEU A 160 -2.30 -14.80 14.96
CA LEU A 160 -3.17 -15.01 13.80
C LEU A 160 -4.50 -15.70 14.14
N GLU A 161 -4.50 -16.62 15.11
CA GLU A 161 -5.72 -17.33 15.51
C GLU A 161 -6.67 -16.41 16.28
N ARG A 162 -6.15 -15.53 17.14
CA ARG A 162 -6.93 -14.46 17.77
C ARG A 162 -7.51 -13.49 16.75
N VAL A 163 -6.70 -13.07 15.77
CA VAL A 163 -7.16 -12.23 14.66
C VAL A 163 -8.30 -12.93 13.90
N ARG A 164 -8.18 -14.23 13.59
CA ARG A 164 -9.23 -15.00 12.91
C ARG A 164 -10.55 -15.07 13.68
N GLN A 165 -10.48 -15.22 14.99
CA GLN A 165 -11.65 -15.25 15.87
C GLN A 165 -12.32 -13.87 15.99
N HIS A 166 -11.51 -12.81 16.00
CA HIS A 166 -11.98 -11.43 16.11
C HIS A 166 -12.55 -10.88 14.79
N ASP A 167 -11.82 -11.10 13.69
CA ASP A 167 -12.16 -10.62 12.35
C ASP A 167 -11.57 -11.54 11.26
N ALA A 168 -12.45 -12.34 10.65
CA ALA A 168 -12.07 -13.29 9.60
C ALA A 168 -11.53 -12.60 8.32
N GLN A 169 -11.96 -11.38 8.02
CA GLN A 169 -11.49 -10.65 6.83
C GLN A 169 -10.11 -10.02 7.08
N LEU A 170 -9.86 -9.48 8.28
CA LEU A 170 -8.53 -9.03 8.69
C LEU A 170 -7.52 -10.18 8.67
N TYR A 171 -7.95 -11.37 9.09
CA TYR A 171 -7.15 -12.59 8.99
C TYR A 171 -6.83 -12.93 7.52
N GLU A 172 -7.83 -12.94 6.64
CA GLU A 172 -7.63 -13.20 5.21
C GLU A 172 -6.64 -12.18 4.60
N ALA A 173 -6.82 -10.90 4.93
CA ALA A 173 -5.94 -9.83 4.48
C ALA A 173 -4.51 -10.01 4.99
N SER A 174 -4.33 -10.46 6.24
CA SER A 174 -3.01 -10.71 6.81
C SER A 174 -2.29 -11.84 6.07
N GLN A 175 -2.96 -12.96 5.81
CA GLN A 175 -2.34 -14.11 5.14
C GLN A 175 -2.13 -13.90 3.64
N SER A 176 -3.17 -13.44 2.94
CA SER A 176 -3.17 -13.35 1.49
C SER A 176 -2.61 -12.02 0.98
N GLY A 177 -2.65 -10.99 1.83
CA GLY A 177 -2.26 -9.64 1.48
C GLY A 177 -3.30 -8.88 0.66
N LEU A 178 -2.92 -7.67 0.26
CA LEU A 178 -3.79 -6.76 -0.47
C LEU A 178 -3.77 -7.05 -1.97
N GLN A 179 -4.83 -6.65 -2.67
CA GLN A 179 -4.79 -6.53 -4.12
C GLN A 179 -4.08 -5.22 -4.50
N TRP A 180 -2.93 -5.34 -5.14
CA TRP A 180 -2.10 -4.22 -5.56
C TRP A 180 -2.28 -3.92 -7.04
N ARG A 181 -2.39 -2.65 -7.37
CA ARG A 181 -2.01 -2.14 -8.70
C ARG A 181 -0.52 -1.86 -8.71
N VAL A 182 0.20 -2.56 -9.57
CA VAL A 182 1.66 -2.61 -9.57
C VAL A 182 2.18 -2.04 -10.87
N ILE A 183 2.85 -0.88 -10.78
CA ILE A 183 3.54 -0.21 -11.89
C ILE A 183 4.85 -0.95 -12.14
N CYS A 184 5.15 -1.27 -13.41
CA CYS A 184 6.38 -1.96 -13.76
C CYS A 184 7.63 -1.10 -13.47
N ALA A 185 8.76 -1.77 -13.24
CA ALA A 185 10.01 -1.10 -12.86
C ALA A 185 10.50 -0.10 -13.94
N ASP A 186 10.33 -0.43 -15.22
CA ASP A 186 10.79 0.41 -16.35
C ASP A 186 10.13 1.79 -16.33
N VAL A 187 8.82 1.86 -16.02
CA VAL A 187 8.10 3.14 -15.92
C VAL A 187 8.63 3.97 -14.76
N MET A 188 8.89 3.34 -13.61
CA MET A 188 9.40 4.06 -12.44
C MET A 188 10.83 4.57 -12.64
N GLN A 189 11.66 3.83 -13.38
CA GLN A 189 13.01 4.26 -13.73
C GLN A 189 13.00 5.40 -14.75
N ALA A 190 12.12 5.32 -15.76
CA ALA A 190 12.02 6.33 -16.79
C ALA A 190 11.34 7.62 -16.31
N VAL A 191 10.40 7.52 -15.35
CA VAL A 191 9.63 8.66 -14.82
C VAL A 191 9.61 8.67 -13.28
N PRO A 192 10.75 8.94 -12.59
CA PRO A 192 10.84 8.82 -11.12
C PRO A 192 9.86 9.71 -10.34
N LYS A 193 9.49 10.87 -10.90
CA LYS A 193 8.53 11.82 -10.29
C LYS A 193 7.14 11.21 -10.10
N LEU A 194 6.81 10.14 -10.83
CA LEU A 194 5.53 9.45 -10.72
C LEU A 194 5.25 8.96 -9.29
N ALA A 195 6.28 8.51 -8.56
CA ALA A 195 6.13 8.02 -7.20
C ALA A 195 5.49 9.06 -6.26
N SER A 196 6.01 10.30 -6.30
CA SER A 196 5.52 11.40 -5.48
C SER A 196 4.13 11.87 -5.92
N LEU A 197 3.84 11.87 -7.22
CA LEU A 197 2.52 12.24 -7.74
C LEU A 197 1.43 11.25 -7.36
N VAL A 198 1.71 9.94 -7.44
CA VAL A 198 0.77 8.90 -7.00
C VAL A 198 0.40 9.11 -5.53
N GLN A 199 1.39 9.40 -4.69
CA GLN A 199 1.15 9.64 -3.26
C GLN A 199 0.37 10.93 -3.00
N ALA A 200 0.75 12.03 -3.65
CA ALA A 200 0.08 13.32 -3.50
C ALA A 200 -1.39 13.25 -3.96
N ALA A 201 -1.67 12.54 -5.05
CA ALA A 201 -3.04 12.32 -5.53
C ALA A 201 -3.87 11.55 -4.50
N ARG A 202 -3.27 10.58 -3.82
CA ARG A 202 -3.94 9.72 -2.83
C ARG A 202 -4.20 10.43 -1.51
N ALA A 203 -3.29 11.30 -1.07
CA ALA A 203 -3.51 12.14 0.09
C ALA A 203 -4.66 13.16 -0.12
N ARG A 204 -4.98 13.50 -1.38
CA ARG A 204 -5.98 14.52 -1.75
C ARG A 204 -7.29 13.93 -2.28
N ALA A 205 -7.37 12.61 -2.47
CA ALA A 205 -8.60 11.97 -2.90
C ALA A 205 -9.60 12.00 -1.72
N PRO A 206 -10.87 12.42 -1.93
CA PRO A 206 -11.89 12.26 -0.91
C PRO A 206 -12.01 10.75 -0.60
N ALA A 207 -12.11 10.40 0.69
CA ALA A 207 -12.55 9.07 1.07
C ALA A 207 -13.86 8.82 0.32
N GLY A 208 -13.93 7.74 -0.48
CA GLY A 208 -15.14 7.42 -1.23
C GLY A 208 -16.35 7.42 -0.29
N PRO A 209 -17.54 7.81 -0.78
CA PRO A 209 -18.72 7.83 0.07
C PRO A 209 -18.95 6.43 0.66
N PRO A 210 -19.37 6.30 1.93
CA PRO A 210 -19.88 5.04 2.42
C PRO A 210 -21.11 4.70 1.56
N HIS A 211 -21.07 3.58 0.86
CA HIS A 211 -22.25 3.03 0.19
C HIS A 211 -23.25 2.58 1.27
N PHE A 212 -24.01 3.52 1.81
CA PHE A 212 -25.30 3.22 2.42
C PHE A 212 -26.31 3.24 1.28
N GLU A 213 -26.56 2.06 0.70
CA GLU A 213 -27.80 1.87 -0.02
C GLU A 213 -28.95 2.10 0.97
N HIS A 214 -29.72 3.14 0.70
CA HIS A 214 -31.05 3.32 1.28
C HIS A 214 -31.86 2.05 1.03
N VAL A 215 -32.04 1.24 2.07
CA VAL A 215 -33.18 0.31 2.12
C VAL A 215 -34.41 1.18 2.35
N ALA A 216 -34.97 1.71 1.27
CA ALA A 216 -36.31 2.24 1.26
C ALA A 216 -37.28 1.04 1.37
N GLY A 217 -37.50 0.60 2.60
CA GLY A 217 -38.59 -0.29 2.94
C GLY A 217 -39.91 0.43 2.70
N SER A 218 -40.46 0.26 1.49
CA SER A 218 -41.88 0.46 1.24
C SER A 218 -42.63 -0.71 1.88
N VAL A 219 -43.01 -0.56 3.14
CA VAL A 219 -44.02 -1.41 3.76
C VAL A 219 -45.35 -0.72 3.49
N GLY A 220 -46.02 -1.16 2.44
CA GLY A 220 -47.44 -0.90 2.24
C GLY A 220 -48.26 -1.78 3.18
N TRP A 221 -49.07 -1.12 4.02
CA TRP A 221 -50.36 -1.63 4.49
C TRP A 221 -51.38 -0.54 4.20
#